data_AF-A0A933Q3Q6-F1
#
_entry.id   AF-A0A933Q3Q6-F1
#
_cell.length_a   1.000
_cell.length_b   1.000
_cell.length_c   1.000
_cell.angle_alpha   90.00
_cell.angle_beta   90.00
_cell.angle_gamma   90.00
#
_symmetry.space_group_name_H-M   'P 1'
#
loop_
_entity.id
_entity.type
_entity.pdbx_description
1 polymer ?
#
loop_
_entity_poly.entity_id
_entity_poly.type
_entity_poly.pdbx_seq_one_letter_code
_entity_poly.pdbx_strand_id
1 'polypeptide(L)' 'MPRAAWAFYIGGYQPAQKWLKDRKERVLSYEDIRHYQKMIVAMTETERIMWEIDVVGII' A
#
# COMPACT_ATOMS: atom_id res chain seq x y z
N MET A 1 7.32 -8.19 -0.12
CA MET A 1 6.39 -7.06 -0.29
C MET A 1 7.12 -5.90 -0.99
N PRO A 2 6.49 -5.16 -1.92
CA PRO A 2 7.12 -4.01 -2.59
C PRO A 2 7.48 -2.89 -1.60
N ARG A 3 8.65 -2.27 -1.78
CA ARG A 3 9.11 -1.14 -0.95
C ARG A 3 8.18 0.06 -1.07
N ALA A 4 7.72 0.36 -2.28
CA ALA A 4 6.72 1.37 -2.62
C ALA A 4 5.52 1.31 -1.65
N ALA A 5 4.75 0.22 -1.70
CA ALA A 5 3.61 0.01 -0.82
C ALA A 5 3.93 -0.04 0.68
N TRP A 6 5.12 -0.47 1.11
CA TRP A 6 5.49 -0.52 2.53
C TRP A 6 5.87 0.85 3.11
N ALA A 7 6.48 1.69 2.28
CA ALA A 7 6.89 3.04 2.63
C ALA A 7 5.78 4.07 2.39
N PHE A 8 4.76 3.75 1.56
CA PHE A 8 3.68 4.66 1.19
C PHE A 8 2.91 5.21 2.40
N TYR A 9 2.82 6.53 2.49
CA TYR A 9 2.09 7.24 3.54
C TYR A 9 0.76 7.78 3.02
N ILE A 10 -0.28 7.68 3.85
CA ILE A 10 -1.54 8.42 3.67
C ILE A 10 -1.77 9.22 4.95
N GLY A 11 -1.61 10.54 4.85
CA GLY A 11 -1.52 11.39 6.03
C GLY A 11 -0.34 10.97 6.92
N GLY A 12 -0.59 10.74 8.21
CA GLY A 12 0.45 10.42 9.19
C GLY A 12 0.77 8.93 9.39
N TYR A 13 0.27 8.01 8.55
CA TYR A 13 0.48 6.57 8.76
C TYR A 13 0.70 5.78 7.46
N GLN A 14 1.26 4.58 7.60
CA GLN A 14 1.52 3.64 6.52
C GLN A 14 0.45 2.53 6.50
N PRO A 15 -0.47 2.52 5.51
CA PRO A 15 -1.63 1.64 5.50
C PRO A 15 -1.25 0.14 5.51
N ALA A 16 -0.24 -0.23 4.71
CA ALA A 16 0.31 -1.58 4.68
C ALA A 16 0.74 -2.10 6.05
N GLN A 17 1.44 -1.25 6.81
CA GLN A 17 1.97 -1.61 8.12
C GLN A 17 0.86 -1.65 9.16
N LYS A 18 -0.02 -0.64 9.14
CA LYS A 18 -1.16 -0.56 10.05
C LYS A 18 -2.08 -1.77 9.92
N TRP A 19 -2.40 -2.20 8.69
CA TRP A 19 -3.30 -3.33 8.46
C TRP A 19 -2.79 -4.63 9.10
N LEU A 20 -1.48 -4.91 8.97
CA LEU A 20 -0.84 -6.07 9.60
C LEU A 20 -0.72 -5.90 11.11
N LYS A 21 -0.35 -4.71 11.59
CA LYS A 21 -0.25 -4.40 13.03
C LYS A 21 -1.58 -4.64 13.74
N ASP A 22 -2.68 -4.17 13.17
CA ASP A 22 -4.03 -4.31 13.72
C ASP A 22 -4.53 -5.78 13.72
N ARG A 23 -3.81 -6.71 13.06
CA ARG A 23 -4.17 -8.13 12.91
C ARG A 23 -3.11 -9.11 13.40
N LYS A 24 -2.08 -8.64 14.13
CA LYS A 24 -0.93 -9.45 14.57
C LYS A 24 -1.31 -10.69 15.39
N GLU A 25 -2.44 -10.68 16.07
CA GLU A 25 -2.92 -11.77 16.93
C GLU A 25 -4.09 -12.55 16.32
N ARG A 26 -4.35 -12.37 15.03
CA ARG A 26 -5.44 -13.04 14.30
C ARG A 26 -4.87 -13.97 13.24
N VAL A 27 -5.48 -15.13 13.07
CA VAL A 27 -5.24 -15.97 11.90
C VAL A 27 -5.93 -15.32 10.71
N LEU A 28 -5.17 -14.99 9.68
CA LEU A 28 -5.71 -14.40 8.46
C LEU A 28 -6.37 -15.48 7.61
N SER A 29 -7.61 -15.24 7.20
CA SER A 29 -8.26 -16.07 6.20
C SER A 29 -7.60 -15.86 4.83
N TYR A 30 -7.90 -16.76 3.90
CA TYR A 30 -7.48 -16.57 2.51
C TYR A 30 -8.03 -15.27 1.90
N GLU A 31 -9.25 -14.85 2.28
CA GLU A 31 -9.84 -13.59 1.82
C GLU A 31 -9.12 -12.37 2.40
N ASP A 32 -8.71 -12.43 3.67
CA ASP A 32 -7.90 -11.37 4.30
C ASP A 32 -6.57 -11.19 3.57
N ILE A 33 -5.88 -12.29 3.27
CA ILE A 33 -4.62 -12.28 2.53
C ILE A 33 -4.83 -11.71 1.12
N ARG A 34 -5.87 -12.16 0.42
CA ARG A 34 -6.21 -11.66 -0.92
C ARG A 34 -6.54 -10.17 -0.89
N HIS A 35 -7.27 -9.70 0.13
CA HIS A 35 -7.58 -8.29 0.32
C HIS A 35 -6.32 -7.47 0.56
N TYR A 36 -5.43 -7.95 1.43
CA TYR A 36 -4.15 -7.29 1.68
C TYR A 36 -3.30 -7.18 0.42
N GLN A 37 -3.24 -8.23 -0.41
CA GLN A 37 -2.56 -8.19 -1.71
C GLN A 37 -3.14 -7.13 -2.65
N LYS A 38 -4.49 -7.01 -2.73
CA LYS A 38 -5.14 -5.95 -3.51
C LYS A 38 -4.75 -4.56 -3.01
N MET A 39 -4.69 -4.36 -1.69
CA MET A 39 -4.19 -3.10 -1.13
C MET A 39 -2.74 -2.82 -1.55
N ILE A 40 -1.87 -3.84 -1.54
CA ILE A 40 -0.46 -3.68 -1.95
C ILE A 40 -0.36 -3.24 -3.41
N VAL A 41 -1.13 -3.87 -4.30
CA VAL A 41 -1.17 -3.49 -5.72
C VAL A 41 -1.67 -2.06 -5.87
N ALA A 42 -2.78 -1.70 -5.24
CA ALA A 42 -3.34 -0.36 -5.32
C ALA A 42 -2.35 0.73 -4.87
N MET A 43 -1.64 0.53 -3.76
CA MET A 43 -0.61 1.48 -3.29
C MET A 43 0.57 1.58 -4.24
N THR A 44 1.05 0.44 -4.77
CA THR A 44 2.18 0.43 -5.73
C THR A 44 1.82 1.16 -7.03
N GLU A 45 0.62 0.91 -7.56
CA GLU A 45 0.14 1.59 -8.77
C GLU A 45 -0.12 3.08 -8.53
N THR A 46 -0.60 3.44 -7.33
CA THR A 46 -0.79 4.86 -6.98
C THR A 46 0.53 5.61 -7.00
N GLU A 47 1.58 5.07 -6.37
CA GLU A 47 2.91 5.68 -6.40
C GLU A 47 3.47 5.82 -7.81
N ARG A 48 3.31 4.78 -8.66
CA ARG A 48 3.71 4.83 -10.07
C ARG A 48 2.98 5.93 -10.83
N ILE A 49 1.65 6.02 -10.69
CA ILE A 49 0.83 7.02 -11.38
C ILE A 49 1.17 8.42 -10.90
N MET A 50 1.37 8.63 -9.60
CA MET A 50 1.81 9.94 -9.07
C MET A 50 3.14 10.37 -9.69
N TRP A 51 4.11 9.46 -9.77
CA TRP A 51 5.38 9.74 -10.43
C TRP A 51 5.22 10.07 -11.92
N GLU A 52 4.36 9.32 -12.64
CA GLU A 52 4.06 9.62 -14.05
C GLU A 52 3.42 11.00 -14.24
N ILE A 53 2.54 11.40 -13.33
CA ILE A 53 1.95 12.75 -13.32
C ILE A 53 3.02 13.81 -13.10
N ASP A 54 3.92 13.62 -12.12
CA ASP A 54 5.00 14.57 -11.84
C ASP A 54 5.95 14.74 -13.05
N VAL A 55 6.22 13.66 -13.79
CA VAL A 55 7.04 13.69 -15.02
C VAL A 55 6.35 14.43 -16.16
N VAL A 56 5.05 14.21 -16.36
CA VAL A 56 4.27 14.86 -17.42
C VAL A 56 4.01 16.33 -17.08
N GLY A 57 3.76 16.63 -15.80
CA GLY A 57 3.40 17.94 -15.28
C GLY A 57 4.58 18.88 -15.06
N ILE A 58 5.60 18.86 -15.94
CA ILE A 58 6.81 19.69 -15.92
C ILE A 58 6.60 20.98 -15.09
N ILE A 59 7.20 20.99 -13.89
CA ILE A 59 7.64 22.19 -13.16
C ILE A 59 9.17 22.18 -13.23
#